data_AF-A0A2N1D2Y6-F1
#
_entry.id   AF-A0A2N1D2Y6-F1
#
_cell.length_a   1.000
_cell.length_b   1.000
_cell.length_c   1.000
_cell.angle_alpha   90.00
_cell.angle_beta   90.00
_cell.angle_gamma   90.00
#
_symmetry.space_group_name_H-M   'P 1'
#
loop_
_entity.id
_entity.type
_entity.pdbx_description
1 polymer ?
#
loop_
_entity_poly.entity_id
_entity_poly.type
_entity_poly.pdbx_seq_one_letter_code
_entity_poly.pdbx_strand_id
1 'polypeptide(L)'
;MAIPDFQSVMRPVLQAVGDGVPLPLSALRVRIADVFKLTEEERKERLPSGNQTVINNRVGWARTYLNKAGLLTIPNKGMVQITVRGREALASGPERITVSWLKQFPEFADFHTAKPQVIDAAAVVDSDLAETTPDEQLAEAYQALQQSLADELLAQVRAATPSFFEQVVVDLMIAMGYGGSRKEAGKATQLTNDDGIDGIIKEDKLGLDVIYLQAKRWANTVHRPEIDKFIGALTRKRARKGVFITTSDFSTGAKDAALGLDIKVVLIDGIELARLMVEHNLGVSVKQVYEVKQIDSDYFSEE
;
A
#
# COMPACT_ATOMS: atom_id res chain seq x y z
N MET A 1 7.51 19.72 -6.89
CA MET A 1 8.78 19.63 -6.13
C MET A 1 8.53 18.57 -5.09
N ALA A 2 9.44 17.61 -4.86
CA ALA A 2 9.13 16.47 -3.98
C ALA A 2 8.63 16.94 -2.59
N ILE A 3 7.62 16.24 -2.04
CA ILE A 3 7.13 16.45 -0.67
C ILE A 3 8.34 16.35 0.27
N PRO A 4 8.59 17.34 1.15
CA PRO A 4 9.79 17.37 1.99
C PRO A 4 9.84 16.15 2.91
N ASP A 5 11.06 15.64 3.16
CA ASP A 5 11.28 14.54 4.08
C ASP A 5 10.89 14.91 5.52
N PHE A 6 10.73 13.88 6.33
CA PHE A 6 10.31 13.99 7.73
C PHE A 6 11.21 14.91 8.59
N GLN A 7 12.53 14.91 8.37
CA GLN A 7 13.44 15.75 9.15
C GLN A 7 13.40 17.21 8.68
N SER A 8 13.27 17.43 7.37
CA SER A 8 13.17 18.76 6.78
C SER A 8 11.94 19.56 7.24
N VAL A 9 10.85 18.90 7.64
CA VAL A 9 9.68 19.60 8.19
C VAL A 9 9.84 20.03 9.66
N MET A 10 10.84 19.52 10.40
CA MET A 10 10.98 19.77 11.84
C MET A 10 11.23 21.24 12.19
N ARG A 11 12.21 21.89 11.53
CA ARG A 11 12.49 23.32 11.80
C ARG A 11 11.33 24.22 11.40
N PRO A 12 10.70 24.09 10.21
CA PRO A 12 9.50 24.84 9.85
C PRO A 12 8.35 24.66 10.85
N VAL A 13 8.14 23.44 11.38
CA VAL A 13 7.15 23.20 12.44
C VAL A 13 7.45 24.02 13.69
N LEU A 14 8.71 24.06 14.12
CA LEU A 14 9.13 24.84 15.27
C LEU A 14 8.98 26.35 15.03
N GLN A 15 9.34 26.84 13.84
CA GLN A 15 9.19 28.25 13.43
C GLN A 15 7.72 28.69 13.38
N ALA A 16 6.81 27.83 12.92
CA ALA A 16 5.40 28.14 12.77
C ALA A 16 4.66 28.44 14.09
N VAL A 17 5.25 28.03 15.22
CA VAL A 17 4.79 28.30 16.60
C VAL A 17 5.78 29.14 17.41
N GLY A 18 6.73 29.81 16.73
CA GLY A 18 7.80 30.58 17.36
C GLY A 18 7.34 31.81 18.16
N ASP A 19 6.12 32.28 17.90
CA ASP A 19 5.45 33.36 18.63
C ASP A 19 5.02 32.96 20.06
N GLY A 20 5.06 31.66 20.39
CA GLY A 20 4.63 31.14 21.68
C GLY A 20 3.12 31.01 21.83
N VAL A 21 2.32 31.29 20.80
CA VAL A 21 0.86 31.15 20.86
C VAL A 21 0.47 29.72 20.51
N PRO A 22 -0.37 29.03 21.32
CA PRO A 22 -0.85 27.70 20.98
C PRO A 22 -1.55 27.68 19.61
N LEU A 23 -1.10 26.78 18.72
CA LEU A 23 -1.62 26.63 17.37
C LEU A 23 -2.30 25.26 17.19
N PRO A 24 -3.51 25.19 16.60
CA PRO A 24 -4.12 23.92 16.25
C PRO A 24 -3.27 23.12 15.24
N LEU A 25 -3.15 21.81 15.43
CA LEU A 25 -2.39 20.92 14.54
C LEU A 25 -2.93 20.95 13.10
N SER A 26 -4.23 21.13 12.92
CA SER A 26 -4.84 21.33 11.60
C SER A 26 -4.31 22.59 10.91
N ALA A 27 -4.24 23.71 11.63
CA ALA A 27 -3.68 24.96 11.11
C ALA A 27 -2.16 24.85 10.87
N LEU A 28 -1.44 24.16 11.76
CA LEU A 28 -0.01 23.88 11.58
C LEU A 28 0.25 23.13 10.28
N ARG A 29 -0.51 22.06 10.01
CA ARG A 29 -0.40 21.27 8.76
C ARG A 29 -0.56 22.12 7.50
N VAL A 30 -1.55 23.01 7.49
CA VAL A 30 -1.78 23.95 6.38
C VAL A 30 -0.59 24.90 6.22
N ARG A 31 -0.13 25.53 7.31
CA ARG A 31 1.02 26.45 7.29
C ARG A 31 2.27 25.77 6.73
N ILE A 32 2.56 24.53 7.14
CA ILE A 32 3.75 23.82 6.65
C ILE A 32 3.63 23.48 5.17
N ALA A 33 2.45 23.03 4.71
CA ALA A 33 2.23 22.80 3.28
C ALA A 33 2.41 24.10 2.45
N ASP A 34 2.01 25.24 2.99
CA ASP A 34 2.20 26.56 2.35
C ASP A 34 3.67 26.99 2.32
N VAL A 35 4.42 26.77 3.40
CA VAL A 35 5.88 27.08 3.48
C VAL A 35 6.66 26.35 2.39
N PHE A 36 6.34 25.08 2.16
CA PHE A 36 6.97 24.27 1.11
C PHE A 36 6.33 24.45 -0.29
N LYS A 37 5.31 25.32 -0.41
CA LYS A 37 4.60 25.61 -1.66
C LYS A 37 4.08 24.34 -2.36
N LEU A 38 3.56 23.38 -1.58
CA LEU A 38 3.06 22.12 -2.11
C LEU A 38 1.84 22.34 -3.02
N THR A 39 1.82 21.66 -4.15
CA THR A 39 0.70 21.62 -5.09
C THR A 39 -0.52 20.92 -4.48
N GLU A 40 -1.69 21.05 -5.10
CA GLU A 40 -2.88 20.33 -4.63
C GLU A 40 -2.72 18.81 -4.68
N GLU A 41 -2.02 18.29 -5.70
CA GLU A 41 -1.77 16.86 -5.85
C GLU A 41 -0.86 16.36 -4.71
N GLU A 42 0.25 17.05 -4.46
CA GLU A 42 1.19 16.75 -3.38
C GLU A 42 0.52 16.84 -1.98
N ARG A 43 -0.43 17.76 -1.78
CA ARG A 43 -1.21 17.86 -0.53
C ARG A 43 -2.18 16.69 -0.34
N LYS A 44 -2.67 16.11 -1.43
CA LYS A 44 -3.66 15.01 -1.45
C LYS A 44 -3.00 13.63 -1.49
N GLU A 45 -1.70 13.55 -1.76
CA GLU A 45 -0.93 12.30 -1.77
C GLU A 45 -1.07 11.55 -0.44
N ARG A 46 -1.52 10.29 -0.51
CA ARG A 46 -1.81 9.46 0.67
C ARG A 46 -0.71 8.44 0.92
N LEU A 47 -0.51 8.12 2.20
CA LEU A 47 0.27 6.95 2.57
C LEU A 47 -0.37 5.66 2.00
N PRO A 48 0.40 4.57 1.82
CA PRO A 48 -0.14 3.27 1.41
C PRO A 48 -1.28 2.76 2.31
N SER A 49 -1.32 3.16 3.58
CA SER A 49 -2.40 2.83 4.53
C SER A 49 -3.72 3.56 4.25
N GLY A 50 -3.74 4.58 3.38
CA GLY A 50 -4.93 5.31 2.96
C GLY A 50 -5.52 6.30 3.97
N ASN A 51 -5.15 6.23 5.26
CA ASN A 51 -5.79 7.01 6.32
C ASN A 51 -5.31 8.47 6.45
N GLN A 52 -4.07 8.76 6.02
CA GLN A 52 -3.47 10.10 6.15
C GLN A 52 -2.72 10.48 4.88
N THR A 53 -2.59 11.79 4.64
CA THR A 53 -1.71 12.31 3.59
C THR A 53 -0.26 12.30 4.05
N VAL A 54 0.68 12.12 3.13
CA VAL A 54 2.12 12.02 3.40
C VAL A 54 2.60 13.22 4.24
N ILE A 55 2.29 14.45 3.80
CA ILE A 55 2.68 15.67 4.52
C ILE A 55 2.07 15.75 5.93
N ASN A 56 0.81 15.32 6.10
CA ASN A 56 0.15 15.37 7.41
C ASN A 56 0.73 14.37 8.41
N ASN A 57 1.16 13.21 7.92
CA ASN A 57 1.87 12.21 8.72
C ASN A 57 3.25 12.73 9.13
N ARG A 58 4.03 13.26 8.18
CA ARG A 58 5.36 13.84 8.44
C ARG A 58 5.31 14.99 9.45
N VAL A 59 4.35 15.92 9.31
CA VAL A 59 4.14 16.99 10.31
C VAL A 59 3.73 16.43 11.67
N GLY A 60 2.89 15.38 11.69
CA GLY A 60 2.47 14.70 12.93
C GLY A 60 3.64 14.06 13.68
N TRP A 61 4.53 13.37 12.96
CA TRP A 61 5.76 12.83 13.51
C TRP A 61 6.73 13.92 13.95
N ALA A 62 6.85 15.01 13.17
CA ALA A 62 7.77 16.09 13.50
C ALA A 62 7.37 16.74 14.83
N ARG A 63 6.07 16.97 15.01
CA ARG A 63 5.52 17.38 16.31
C ARG A 63 5.87 16.39 17.42
N THR A 64 5.71 15.09 17.18
CA THR A 64 5.98 14.04 18.17
C THR A 64 7.45 14.06 18.61
N TYR A 65 8.39 14.10 17.65
CA TYR A 65 9.82 14.08 17.93
C TYR A 65 10.27 15.35 18.65
N LEU A 66 9.82 16.52 18.18
CA LEU A 66 10.12 17.80 18.84
C LEU A 66 9.52 17.89 20.25
N ASN A 67 8.34 17.31 20.47
CA ASN A 67 7.74 17.22 21.81
C ASN A 67 8.55 16.31 22.73
N LYS A 68 8.97 15.13 22.25
CA LYS A 68 9.82 14.20 23.01
C LYS A 68 11.20 14.78 23.33
N ALA A 69 11.71 15.69 22.50
CA ALA A 69 12.92 16.47 22.76
C ALA A 69 12.71 17.69 23.68
N GLY A 70 11.48 17.94 24.13
CA GLY A 70 11.14 19.10 24.98
C GLY A 70 11.17 20.44 24.26
N LEU A 71 11.24 20.46 22.92
CA LEU A 71 11.21 21.68 22.10
C LEU A 71 9.78 22.19 21.89
N LEU A 72 8.81 21.29 21.91
CA LEU A 72 7.38 21.59 21.85
C LEU A 72 6.65 21.04 23.07
N THR A 73 5.50 21.63 23.37
CA THR A 73 4.51 21.10 24.30
C THR A 73 3.13 21.04 23.63
N ILE A 74 2.23 20.24 24.20
CA ILE A 74 0.85 20.09 23.79
C ILE A 74 0.00 20.65 24.93
N PRO A 75 -0.33 21.97 24.92
CA PRO A 75 -1.01 22.59 26.05
C PRO A 75 -2.45 22.10 26.21
N ASN A 76 -3.14 21.83 25.10
CA ASN A 76 -4.48 21.28 25.03
C ASN A 76 -4.57 20.27 23.87
N LYS A 77 -5.60 19.41 23.85
CA LYS A 77 -5.85 18.43 22.79
C LYS A 77 -5.80 19.09 21.41
N GLY A 78 -4.96 18.54 20.53
CA GLY A 78 -4.80 19.05 19.17
C GLY A 78 -4.03 20.36 19.03
N MET A 79 -3.49 20.94 20.11
CA MET A 79 -2.69 22.16 20.07
C MET A 79 -1.20 21.87 20.07
N VAL A 80 -0.42 22.83 19.58
CA VAL A 80 1.05 22.78 19.51
C VAL A 80 1.58 24.13 19.97
N GLN A 81 2.55 24.13 20.88
CA GLN A 81 3.17 25.35 21.38
C GLN A 81 4.67 25.14 21.59
N ILE A 82 5.48 26.14 21.26
CA ILE A 82 6.93 26.10 21.49
C ILE A 82 7.27 26.28 22.97
N THR A 83 8.30 25.58 23.45
CA THR A 83 8.83 25.76 24.81
C THR A 83 9.92 26.84 24.84
N VAL A 84 10.47 27.12 26.03
CA VAL A 84 11.66 27.97 26.16
C VAL A 84 12.86 27.35 25.42
N ARG A 85 13.10 26.05 25.66
CA ARG A 85 14.12 25.25 24.94
C ARG A 85 13.92 25.29 23.42
N GLY A 86 12.68 25.21 22.95
CA GLY A 86 12.34 25.33 21.54
C GLY A 86 12.75 26.68 20.93
N ARG A 87 12.57 27.78 21.68
CA ARG A 87 12.98 29.12 21.22
C ARG A 87 14.50 29.26 21.18
N GLU A 88 15.21 28.71 22.18
CA GLU A 88 16.68 28.66 22.19
C GLU A 88 17.21 27.85 20.99
N ALA A 89 16.56 26.73 20.67
CA ALA A 89 16.88 25.92 19.50
C ALA A 89 16.64 26.64 18.16
N LEU A 90 15.63 27.50 18.06
CA LEU A 90 15.45 28.33 16.86
C LEU A 90 16.56 29.38 16.70
N ALA A 91 17.01 29.95 17.82
CA ALA A 91 18.02 31.02 17.84
C ALA A 91 19.46 30.50 17.62
N SER A 92 19.80 29.35 18.22
CA SER A 92 21.17 28.83 18.25
C SER A 92 21.34 27.47 17.57
N GLY A 93 20.24 26.79 17.24
CA GLY A 93 20.26 25.47 16.61
C GLY A 93 20.42 25.51 15.08
N PRO A 94 20.62 24.34 14.47
CA PRO A 94 20.94 24.19 13.05
C PRO A 94 19.77 24.57 12.15
N GLU A 95 20.08 24.98 10.92
CA GLU A 95 19.09 25.28 9.88
C GLU A 95 18.24 24.06 9.49
N ARG A 96 18.78 22.85 9.64
CA ARG A 96 18.03 21.59 9.55
C ARG A 96 18.09 20.89 10.90
N ILE A 97 16.93 20.66 11.51
CA ILE A 97 16.82 19.85 12.72
C ILE A 97 16.78 18.39 12.29
N THR A 98 17.77 17.60 12.72
CA THR A 98 17.86 16.16 12.42
C THR A 98 17.60 15.33 13.66
N VAL A 99 17.27 14.05 13.48
CA VAL A 99 17.16 13.07 14.56
C VAL A 99 18.47 12.97 15.34
N SER A 100 19.61 13.00 14.64
CA SER A 100 20.95 13.03 15.25
C SER A 100 21.13 14.24 16.17
N TRP A 101 20.72 15.43 15.72
CA TRP A 101 20.76 16.63 16.56
C TRP A 101 19.79 16.52 17.75
N LEU A 102 18.59 15.96 17.58
CA LEU A 102 17.65 15.77 18.70
C LEU A 102 18.18 14.81 19.79
N LYS A 103 19.06 13.86 19.46
CA LYS A 103 19.68 12.94 20.43
C LYS A 103 20.56 13.62 21.49
N GLN A 104 20.89 14.91 21.33
CA GLN A 104 21.57 15.65 22.39
C GLN A 104 20.66 15.89 23.61
N PHE A 105 19.33 15.85 23.44
CA PHE A 105 18.37 16.03 24.52
C PHE A 105 18.14 14.68 25.22
N PRO A 106 18.38 14.58 26.55
CA PRO A 106 18.26 13.31 27.27
C PRO A 106 16.90 12.63 27.10
N GLU A 107 15.82 13.40 27.13
CA GLU A 107 14.44 12.87 27.02
C GLU A 107 14.17 12.25 25.64
N PHE A 108 14.79 12.80 24.58
CA PHE A 108 14.71 12.25 23.24
C PHE A 108 15.65 11.07 23.04
N ALA A 109 16.85 11.13 23.60
CA ALA A 109 17.79 10.02 23.59
C ALA A 109 17.14 8.78 24.22
N ASP A 110 16.53 8.91 25.39
CA ASP A 110 15.83 7.81 26.08
C ASP A 110 14.67 7.26 25.24
N PHE A 111 13.85 8.12 24.64
CA PHE A 111 12.78 7.73 23.73
C PHE A 111 13.29 6.96 22.51
N HIS A 112 14.42 7.38 21.93
CA HIS A 112 14.97 6.82 20.70
C HIS A 112 15.93 5.63 20.94
N THR A 113 16.49 5.49 22.14
CA THR A 113 17.42 4.40 22.52
C THR A 113 16.79 3.34 23.41
N ALA A 114 15.50 3.44 23.74
CA ALA A 114 14.72 2.35 24.32
C ALA A 114 14.66 1.13 23.36
N LYS A 115 15.80 0.44 23.25
CA LYS A 115 15.93 -0.86 22.61
C LYS A 115 15.16 -1.88 23.44
N PRO A 116 14.50 -2.87 22.81
CA PRO A 116 14.27 -4.15 23.46
C PRO A 116 15.63 -4.69 23.90
N GLN A 117 15.74 -5.16 25.15
CA GLN A 117 16.94 -5.87 25.59
C GLN A 117 17.19 -7.09 24.66
N VAL A 118 18.46 -7.24 24.26
CA VAL A 118 19.10 -8.33 23.50
C VAL A 118 18.70 -8.38 22.00
N ILE A 119 19.57 -8.44 20.97
CA ILE A 119 20.88 -9.09 20.76
C ILE A 119 21.72 -8.28 19.73
N ASP A 120 23.03 -8.28 19.96
CA ASP A 120 24.19 -7.93 19.11
C ASP A 120 24.40 -6.54 18.49
N ALA A 121 25.64 -6.09 18.70
CA ALA A 121 26.24 -4.87 18.21
C ALA A 121 26.83 -5.09 16.82
N ALA A 122 26.11 -4.66 15.77
CA ALA A 122 26.69 -4.21 14.50
C ALA A 122 25.58 -3.69 13.57
N ALA A 123 24.96 -2.57 13.93
CA ALA A 123 24.18 -1.76 13.00
C ALA A 123 23.97 -0.38 13.62
N VAL A 124 25.01 0.44 13.61
CA VAL A 124 24.84 1.90 13.67
C VAL A 124 24.36 2.28 12.27
N VAL A 125 23.08 2.02 11.98
CA VAL A 125 22.47 2.51 10.75
C VAL A 125 22.35 4.02 10.94
N ASP A 126 22.97 4.73 10.01
CA ASP A 126 23.12 6.17 9.99
C ASP A 126 21.80 6.89 10.28
N SER A 127 21.67 7.44 11.50
CA SER A 127 20.46 8.14 11.92
C SER A 127 20.29 9.51 11.27
N ASP A 128 21.27 9.97 10.48
CA ASP A 128 21.17 11.21 9.71
C ASP A 128 20.40 11.04 8.40
N LEU A 129 20.17 9.80 7.93
CA LEU A 129 19.49 9.48 6.66
C LEU A 129 18.02 9.03 6.81
N ALA A 130 17.42 9.08 8.00
CA ALA A 130 16.02 8.71 8.18
C ALA A 130 15.09 9.77 7.54
N GLU A 131 14.81 9.63 6.24
CA GLU A 131 13.92 10.52 5.48
C GLU A 131 12.44 10.17 5.66
N THR A 132 12.16 8.91 6.04
CA THR A 132 10.82 8.36 6.18
C THR A 132 10.39 8.20 7.63
N THR A 133 9.09 8.32 7.89
CA THR A 133 8.51 8.12 9.22
C THR A 133 8.45 6.64 9.59
N PRO A 134 8.32 6.27 10.88
CA PRO A 134 8.15 4.86 11.27
C PRO A 134 6.96 4.15 10.60
N ASP A 135 5.85 4.86 10.35
CA ASP A 135 4.70 4.29 9.63
C ASP A 135 5.04 4.01 8.16
N GLU A 136 5.78 4.92 7.51
CA GLU A 136 6.27 4.76 6.13
C GLU A 136 7.23 3.56 6.04
N GLN A 137 8.17 3.44 6.97
CA GLN A 137 9.10 2.29 7.03
C GLN A 137 8.36 0.96 7.21
N LEU A 138 7.35 0.92 8.08
CA LEU A 138 6.53 -0.27 8.26
C LEU A 138 5.74 -0.62 7.00
N ALA A 139 5.17 0.38 6.32
CA ALA A 139 4.44 0.18 5.07
C ALA A 139 5.34 -0.32 3.93
N GLU A 140 6.54 0.26 3.78
CA GLU A 140 7.55 -0.19 2.82
C GLU A 140 7.99 -1.64 3.10
N ALA A 141 8.28 -1.96 4.37
CA ALA A 141 8.62 -3.32 4.78
C ALA A 141 7.48 -4.30 4.49
N TYR A 142 6.23 -3.89 4.74
CA TYR A 142 5.04 -4.69 4.43
C TYR A 142 4.89 -4.95 2.93
N GLN A 143 5.06 -3.92 2.09
CA GLN A 143 5.01 -4.06 0.63
C GLN A 143 6.13 -4.96 0.11
N ALA A 144 7.35 -4.84 0.65
CA ALA A 144 8.47 -5.70 0.30
C ALA A 144 8.18 -7.18 0.65
N LEU A 145 7.62 -7.45 1.83
CA LEU A 145 7.19 -8.79 2.23
C LEU A 145 6.09 -9.34 1.31
N GLN A 146 5.08 -8.52 0.96
CA GLN A 146 4.04 -8.93 0.03
C GLN A 146 4.58 -9.24 -1.37
N GLN A 147 5.51 -8.42 -1.89
CA GLN A 147 6.11 -8.64 -3.20
C GLN A 147 6.94 -9.93 -3.21
N SER A 148 7.77 -10.14 -2.18
CA SER A 148 8.54 -11.39 -2.04
C SER A 148 7.62 -12.61 -2.00
N LEU A 149 6.51 -12.54 -1.25
CA LEU A 149 5.54 -13.63 -1.18
C LEU A 149 4.85 -13.87 -2.52
N ALA A 150 4.47 -12.81 -3.25
CA ALA A 150 3.88 -12.91 -4.57
C ALA A 150 4.84 -13.56 -5.58
N ASP A 151 6.13 -13.21 -5.55
CA ASP A 151 7.14 -13.80 -6.43
C ASP A 151 7.35 -15.30 -6.13
N GLU A 152 7.43 -15.68 -4.85
CA GLU A 152 7.52 -17.08 -4.43
C GLU A 152 6.28 -17.89 -4.86
N LEU A 153 5.09 -17.32 -4.67
CA LEU A 153 3.83 -17.95 -5.02
C LEU A 153 3.69 -18.12 -6.55
N LEU A 154 4.06 -17.11 -7.33
CA LEU A 154 4.08 -17.20 -8.79
C LEU A 154 5.04 -18.31 -9.27
N ALA A 155 6.21 -18.46 -8.62
CA ALA A 155 7.14 -19.53 -8.94
C ALA A 155 6.52 -20.92 -8.70
N GLN A 156 5.79 -21.10 -7.59
CA GLN A 156 5.07 -22.36 -7.30
C GLN A 156 3.96 -22.63 -8.34
N VAL A 157 3.18 -21.61 -8.70
CA VAL A 157 2.12 -21.73 -9.71
C VAL A 157 2.70 -22.09 -11.09
N ARG A 158 3.84 -21.50 -11.48
CA ARG A 158 4.55 -21.83 -12.73
C ARG A 158 5.04 -23.29 -12.74
N ALA A 159 5.52 -23.79 -11.60
CA ALA A 159 6.00 -25.16 -11.46
C ALA A 159 4.88 -26.22 -11.44
N ALA A 160 3.64 -25.80 -11.14
CA ALA A 160 2.51 -26.71 -11.05
C ALA A 160 2.03 -27.26 -12.41
N THR A 161 1.24 -28.32 -12.36
CA THR A 161 0.61 -28.93 -13.56
C THR A 161 -0.43 -28.00 -14.18
N PRO A 162 -0.67 -28.06 -15.50
CA PRO A 162 -1.69 -27.24 -16.17
C PRO A 162 -3.08 -27.31 -15.54
N SER A 163 -3.56 -28.51 -15.21
CA SER A 163 -4.85 -28.73 -14.57
C SER A 163 -4.95 -28.10 -13.17
N PHE A 164 -3.83 -28.08 -12.42
CA PHE A 164 -3.78 -27.41 -11.13
C PHE A 164 -3.83 -25.89 -11.30
N PHE A 165 -3.16 -25.34 -12.31
CA PHE A 165 -3.25 -23.91 -12.61
C PHE A 165 -4.67 -23.48 -12.97
N GLU A 166 -5.38 -24.26 -13.78
CA GLU A 166 -6.79 -24.03 -14.08
C GLU A 166 -7.63 -24.02 -12.79
N GLN A 167 -7.39 -24.98 -11.88
CA GLN A 167 -8.06 -25.01 -10.58
C GLN A 167 -7.77 -23.77 -9.74
N VAL A 168 -6.50 -23.33 -9.67
CA VAL A 168 -6.10 -22.11 -8.95
C VAL A 168 -6.83 -20.88 -9.49
N VAL A 169 -6.93 -20.77 -10.81
CA VAL A 169 -7.67 -19.68 -11.46
C VAL A 169 -9.14 -19.67 -11.03
N VAL A 170 -9.79 -20.83 -11.04
CA VAL A 170 -11.19 -20.97 -10.62
C VAL A 170 -11.35 -20.63 -9.14
N ASP A 171 -10.48 -21.17 -8.28
CA ASP A 171 -10.49 -20.92 -6.85
C ASP A 171 -10.29 -19.43 -6.53
N LEU A 172 -9.42 -18.75 -7.28
CA LEU A 172 -9.22 -17.31 -7.16
C LEU A 172 -10.49 -16.54 -7.48
N MET A 173 -11.13 -16.82 -8.62
CA MET A 173 -12.37 -16.15 -8.99
C MET A 173 -13.46 -16.36 -7.94
N ILE A 174 -13.54 -17.54 -7.33
CA ILE A 174 -14.46 -17.82 -6.23
C ILE A 174 -14.10 -17.03 -4.97
N ALA A 175 -12.81 -16.95 -4.62
CA ALA A 175 -12.33 -16.19 -3.47
C ALA A 175 -12.55 -14.68 -3.62
N MET A 176 -12.55 -14.18 -4.86
CA MET A 176 -12.95 -12.80 -5.23
C MET A 176 -14.47 -12.58 -5.18
N GLY A 177 -15.26 -13.64 -5.03
CA GLY A 177 -16.72 -13.58 -4.89
C GLY A 177 -17.51 -13.89 -6.16
N TYR A 178 -16.87 -14.28 -7.25
CA TYR A 178 -17.53 -14.77 -8.46
C TYR A 178 -18.01 -16.22 -8.28
N GLY A 179 -18.92 -16.70 -9.14
CA GLY A 179 -19.42 -18.08 -9.14
C GLY A 179 -20.70 -18.33 -8.34
N GLY A 180 -21.26 -17.28 -7.72
CA GLY A 180 -22.56 -17.35 -7.05
C GLY A 180 -22.53 -18.03 -5.67
N SER A 181 -23.45 -18.96 -5.40
CA SER A 181 -23.49 -19.64 -4.10
C SER A 181 -22.35 -20.69 -3.99
N ARG A 182 -21.69 -20.80 -2.82
CA ARG A 182 -20.51 -21.66 -2.59
C ARG A 182 -20.71 -23.14 -2.99
N LYS A 183 -21.96 -23.64 -2.98
CA LYS A 183 -22.35 -25.00 -3.41
C LYS A 183 -22.47 -25.16 -4.93
N GLU A 184 -22.72 -24.06 -5.65
CA GLU A 184 -22.87 -24.03 -7.10
C GLU A 184 -21.59 -23.59 -7.79
N ALA A 185 -20.74 -22.77 -7.15
CA ALA A 185 -19.50 -22.26 -7.75
C ALA A 185 -18.56 -23.38 -8.24
N GLY A 186 -18.37 -24.44 -7.45
CA GLY A 186 -17.58 -25.62 -7.87
C GLY A 186 -18.28 -26.54 -8.89
N LYS A 187 -19.56 -26.32 -9.20
CA LYS A 187 -20.34 -27.06 -10.22
C LYS A 187 -20.67 -26.22 -11.47
N ALA A 188 -20.66 -24.89 -11.34
CA ALA A 188 -20.97 -23.92 -12.40
C ALA A 188 -19.80 -23.77 -13.37
N THR A 189 -18.58 -24.12 -12.93
CA THR A 189 -17.42 -24.21 -13.80
C THR A 189 -17.49 -25.47 -14.64
N GLN A 190 -17.96 -25.33 -15.87
CA GLN A 190 -17.72 -26.33 -16.90
C GLN A 190 -16.31 -26.10 -17.43
N LEU A 191 -15.37 -27.00 -17.10
CA LEU A 191 -14.11 -27.07 -17.85
C LEU A 191 -14.47 -27.53 -19.27
N THR A 192 -14.46 -26.58 -20.20
CA THR A 192 -14.58 -26.86 -21.62
C THR A 192 -13.18 -26.80 -22.20
N ASN A 193 -12.78 -27.76 -23.03
CA ASN A 193 -11.55 -27.63 -23.84
C ASN A 193 -11.95 -27.24 -25.27
N ASP A 194 -12.80 -26.22 -25.38
CA ASP A 194 -13.36 -25.78 -26.66
C ASP A 194 -12.70 -24.46 -27.07
N ASP A 195 -11.85 -24.54 -28.11
CA ASP A 195 -11.47 -23.42 -28.96
C ASP A 195 -10.94 -22.13 -28.29
N GLY A 196 -10.37 -22.24 -27.08
CA GLY A 196 -9.81 -21.11 -26.34
C GLY A 196 -10.67 -20.61 -25.16
N ILE A 197 -11.52 -21.44 -24.58
CA ILE A 197 -12.20 -21.12 -23.32
C ILE A 197 -11.97 -22.29 -22.37
N ASP A 198 -11.33 -22.03 -21.23
CA ASP A 198 -10.95 -23.06 -20.26
C ASP A 198 -11.97 -23.16 -19.11
N GLY A 199 -12.78 -22.12 -18.89
CA GLY A 199 -13.84 -22.13 -17.88
C GLY A 199 -14.92 -21.07 -18.10
N ILE A 200 -16.06 -21.26 -17.44
CA ILE A 200 -17.17 -20.31 -17.41
C ILE A 200 -17.57 -20.12 -15.95
N ILE A 201 -17.63 -18.87 -15.50
CA ILE A 201 -18.04 -18.52 -14.13
C ILE A 201 -19.17 -17.48 -14.14
N LYS A 202 -20.12 -17.62 -13.24
CA LYS A 202 -21.20 -16.64 -13.08
C LYS A 202 -20.67 -15.38 -12.40
N GLU A 203 -21.08 -14.21 -12.87
CA GLU A 203 -20.69 -12.94 -12.26
C GLU A 203 -21.39 -12.70 -10.91
N ASP A 204 -22.65 -13.14 -10.83
CA ASP A 204 -23.51 -12.91 -9.68
C ASP A 204 -24.21 -14.19 -9.22
N LYS A 205 -24.88 -14.11 -8.07
CA LYS A 205 -25.59 -15.25 -7.44
C LYS A 205 -26.83 -15.71 -8.21
N LEU A 206 -27.45 -14.82 -8.98
CA LEU A 206 -28.60 -15.14 -9.83
C LEU A 206 -28.15 -15.76 -11.16
N GLY A 207 -26.89 -15.56 -11.55
CA GLY A 207 -26.30 -16.08 -12.78
C GLY A 207 -26.83 -15.41 -14.03
N LEU A 208 -27.17 -14.12 -13.94
CA LEU A 208 -27.70 -13.36 -15.07
C LEU A 208 -26.62 -13.08 -16.10
N ASP A 209 -25.40 -12.83 -15.62
CA ASP A 209 -24.21 -12.67 -16.45
C ASP A 209 -23.19 -13.80 -16.21
N VAL A 210 -22.48 -14.17 -17.29
CA VAL A 210 -21.40 -15.15 -17.29
C VAL A 210 -20.10 -14.52 -17.79
N ILE A 211 -19.02 -14.89 -17.13
CA ILE A 211 -17.65 -14.50 -17.43
C ILE A 211 -16.93 -15.75 -17.94
N TYR A 212 -16.31 -15.60 -19.10
CA TYR A 212 -15.52 -16.66 -19.72
C TYR A 212 -14.06 -16.52 -19.31
N LEU A 213 -13.44 -17.62 -18.95
CA LEU A 213 -12.07 -17.67 -18.46
C LEU A 213 -11.19 -18.39 -19.48
N GLN A 214 -10.03 -17.82 -19.74
CA GLN A 214 -8.91 -18.53 -20.36
C GLN A 214 -7.71 -18.43 -19.42
N ALA A 215 -7.11 -19.57 -19.10
CA ALA A 215 -5.95 -19.71 -18.24
C ALA A 215 -4.79 -20.31 -19.06
N LYS A 216 -3.75 -19.51 -19.32
CA LYS A 216 -2.55 -19.98 -20.01
C LYS A 216 -1.33 -19.99 -19.10
N ARG A 217 -0.83 -21.20 -18.79
CA ARG A 217 0.45 -21.35 -18.09
C ARG A 217 1.61 -21.19 -19.06
N TRP A 218 2.11 -19.96 -19.21
CA TRP A 218 3.17 -19.60 -20.16
C TRP A 218 4.41 -19.07 -19.46
N ALA A 219 5.57 -19.34 -20.06
CA ALA A 219 6.84 -18.73 -19.66
C ALA A 219 7.15 -17.44 -20.44
N ASN A 220 6.73 -17.39 -21.71
CA ASN A 220 6.98 -16.26 -22.59
C ASN A 220 5.81 -15.26 -22.55
N THR A 221 6.10 -14.00 -22.88
CA THR A 221 5.10 -12.94 -23.01
C THR A 221 3.96 -13.34 -23.96
N VAL A 222 2.73 -13.08 -23.55
CA VAL A 222 1.53 -13.27 -24.38
C VAL A 222 1.40 -12.11 -25.37
N HIS A 223 1.21 -12.45 -26.64
CA HIS A 223 1.08 -11.49 -27.73
C HIS A 223 -0.34 -11.41 -28.26
N ARG A 224 -0.62 -10.34 -29.01
CA ARG A 224 -1.92 -10.03 -29.60
C ARG A 224 -2.66 -11.21 -30.25
N PRO A 225 -2.03 -12.11 -31.03
CA PRO A 225 -2.76 -13.22 -31.68
C PRO A 225 -3.54 -14.10 -30.70
N GLU A 226 -3.05 -14.26 -29.47
CA GLU A 226 -3.73 -15.06 -28.44
C GLU A 226 -4.97 -14.35 -27.90
N ILE A 227 -4.89 -13.03 -27.74
CA ILE A 227 -6.02 -12.21 -27.30
C ILE A 227 -7.09 -12.15 -28.41
N ASP A 228 -6.68 -11.96 -29.66
CA ASP A 228 -7.58 -11.97 -30.81
C ASP A 228 -8.28 -13.33 -30.96
N LYS A 229 -7.57 -14.44 -30.73
CA LYS A 229 -8.14 -15.79 -30.71
C LYS A 229 -9.18 -15.94 -29.59
N PHE A 230 -8.88 -15.46 -28.39
CA PHE A 230 -9.81 -15.49 -27.26
C PHE A 230 -11.07 -14.65 -27.55
N ILE A 231 -10.92 -13.42 -28.04
CA ILE A 231 -12.03 -12.55 -28.47
C ILE A 231 -12.88 -13.24 -29.55
N GLY A 232 -12.26 -13.94 -30.49
CA GLY A 232 -12.95 -14.73 -31.51
C GLY A 232 -13.77 -15.89 -30.90
N ALA A 233 -13.27 -16.55 -29.85
CA ALA A 233 -14.01 -17.57 -29.11
C ALA A 233 -15.22 -16.96 -28.36
N LEU A 234 -15.03 -15.83 -27.68
CA LEU A 234 -16.10 -15.09 -27.00
C LEU A 234 -17.21 -14.68 -27.98
N THR A 235 -16.83 -14.17 -29.15
CA THR A 235 -17.77 -13.73 -30.20
C THR A 235 -18.65 -14.89 -30.68
N ARG A 236 -18.07 -16.07 -30.89
CA ARG A 236 -18.82 -17.29 -31.30
C ARG A 236 -19.81 -17.76 -30.25
N LYS A 237 -19.48 -17.59 -28.96
CA LYS A 237 -20.36 -17.88 -27.82
C LYS A 237 -21.32 -16.73 -27.48
N ARG A 238 -21.30 -15.62 -28.25
CA ARG A 238 -22.06 -14.38 -27.98
C ARG A 238 -21.81 -13.82 -26.57
N ALA A 239 -20.61 -14.04 -26.05
CA ALA A 239 -20.17 -13.57 -24.74
C ALA A 239 -19.76 -12.09 -24.80
N ARG A 240 -20.03 -11.35 -23.70
CA ARG A 240 -19.67 -9.93 -23.59
C ARG A 240 -18.52 -9.65 -22.62
N LYS A 241 -18.18 -10.63 -21.77
CA LYS A 241 -17.20 -10.50 -20.68
C LYS A 241 -16.26 -11.70 -20.70
N GLY A 242 -14.97 -11.45 -20.62
CA GLY A 242 -13.95 -12.49 -20.51
C GLY A 242 -12.77 -12.05 -19.66
N VAL A 243 -12.10 -13.01 -19.04
CA VAL A 243 -10.86 -12.81 -18.30
C VAL A 243 -9.81 -13.74 -18.89
N PHE A 244 -8.69 -13.17 -19.31
CA PHE A 244 -7.53 -13.92 -19.79
C PHE A 244 -6.44 -13.85 -18.71
N ILE A 245 -6.03 -15.01 -18.21
CA ILE A 245 -5.11 -15.14 -17.09
C ILE A 245 -3.88 -15.89 -17.58
N THR A 246 -2.70 -15.36 -17.26
CA THR A 246 -1.43 -16.01 -17.60
C THR A 246 -0.45 -15.95 -16.44
N THR A 247 0.49 -16.90 -16.40
CA THR A 247 1.64 -16.85 -15.48
C THR A 247 2.78 -15.97 -15.97
N SER A 248 2.68 -15.40 -17.18
CA SER A 248 3.66 -14.52 -17.83
C SER A 248 3.17 -13.07 -17.89
N ASP A 249 3.87 -12.22 -18.64
CA ASP A 249 3.41 -10.87 -18.96
C ASP A 249 2.62 -10.81 -20.27
N PHE A 250 1.96 -9.67 -20.52
CA PHE A 250 1.36 -9.31 -21.80
C PHE A 250 2.17 -8.22 -22.50
N SER A 251 2.35 -8.35 -23.82
CA SER A 251 2.91 -7.28 -24.65
C SER A 251 1.95 -6.10 -24.79
N THR A 252 2.47 -4.92 -25.11
CA THR A 252 1.63 -3.72 -25.33
C THR A 252 0.53 -3.97 -26.36
N GLY A 253 0.85 -4.62 -27.48
CA GLY A 253 -0.14 -4.95 -28.50
C GLY A 253 -1.22 -5.95 -28.05
N ALA A 254 -0.93 -6.79 -27.05
CA ALA A 254 -1.94 -7.66 -26.43
C ALA A 254 -2.89 -6.87 -25.52
N LYS A 255 -2.34 -5.92 -24.75
CA LYS A 255 -3.13 -5.00 -23.91
C LYS A 255 -4.04 -4.11 -24.76
N ASP A 256 -3.52 -3.57 -25.87
CA ASP A 256 -4.30 -2.75 -26.80
C ASP A 256 -5.45 -3.54 -27.45
N ALA A 257 -5.24 -4.82 -27.77
CA ALA A 257 -6.27 -5.68 -28.36
C ALA A 257 -7.44 -5.95 -27.40
N ALA A 258 -7.20 -5.97 -26.09
CA ALA A 258 -8.24 -6.17 -25.07
C ALA A 258 -9.16 -4.94 -24.87
N LEU A 259 -8.74 -3.75 -25.30
CA LEU A 259 -9.49 -2.49 -25.14
C LEU A 259 -10.61 -2.27 -26.19
N GLY A 260 -11.03 -3.32 -26.91
CA GLY A 260 -12.11 -3.24 -27.90
C GLY A 260 -13.45 -2.79 -27.32
N LEU A 261 -14.25 -2.07 -28.12
CA LEU A 261 -15.46 -1.36 -27.63
C LEU A 261 -16.65 -2.27 -27.26
N ASP A 262 -16.78 -3.46 -27.87
CA ASP A 262 -17.99 -4.29 -27.76
C ASP A 262 -17.88 -5.48 -26.78
N ILE A 263 -16.67 -5.95 -26.49
CA ILE A 263 -16.41 -7.10 -25.60
C ILE A 263 -15.40 -6.68 -24.54
N LYS A 264 -15.78 -6.78 -23.25
CA LYS A 264 -14.90 -6.45 -22.14
C LYS A 264 -13.97 -7.63 -21.83
N VAL A 265 -12.70 -7.48 -22.15
CA VAL A 265 -11.66 -8.45 -21.80
C VAL A 265 -10.75 -7.87 -20.73
N VAL A 266 -10.66 -8.56 -19.60
CA VAL A 266 -9.69 -8.24 -18.53
C VAL A 266 -8.49 -9.16 -18.69
N LEU A 267 -7.29 -8.59 -18.63
CA LEU A 267 -6.03 -9.33 -18.69
C LEU A 267 -5.42 -9.37 -17.28
N ILE A 268 -5.12 -10.55 -16.76
CA ILE A 268 -4.44 -10.74 -15.47
C ILE A 268 -3.09 -11.42 -15.74
N ASP A 269 -2.00 -10.70 -15.50
CA ASP A 269 -0.65 -11.22 -15.68
C ASP A 269 -0.17 -12.00 -14.44
N GLY A 270 1.03 -12.57 -14.52
CA GLY A 270 1.54 -13.42 -13.45
C GLY A 270 1.73 -12.69 -12.12
N ILE A 271 2.15 -11.42 -12.15
CA ILE A 271 2.38 -10.62 -10.93
C ILE A 271 1.04 -10.25 -10.31
N GLU A 272 0.10 -9.78 -11.13
CA GLU A 272 -1.25 -9.45 -10.68
C GLU A 272 -1.98 -10.67 -10.12
N LEU A 273 -1.87 -11.82 -10.79
CA LEU A 273 -2.40 -13.10 -10.32
C LEU A 273 -1.89 -13.41 -8.89
N ALA A 274 -0.58 -13.34 -8.68
CA ALA A 274 0.00 -13.68 -7.38
C ALA A 274 -0.40 -12.69 -6.28
N ARG A 275 -0.50 -11.39 -6.60
CA ARG A 275 -1.02 -10.38 -5.67
C ARG A 275 -2.48 -10.65 -5.28
N LEU A 276 -3.34 -10.96 -6.25
CA LEU A 276 -4.74 -11.31 -6.01
C LEU A 276 -4.85 -12.59 -5.16
N MET A 277 -3.99 -13.58 -5.40
CA MET A 277 -3.94 -14.78 -4.57
C MET A 277 -3.58 -14.45 -3.11
N VAL A 278 -2.60 -13.58 -2.87
CA VAL A 278 -2.24 -13.13 -1.52
C VAL A 278 -3.39 -12.36 -0.87
N GLU A 279 -3.99 -11.40 -1.59
CA GLU A 279 -5.10 -10.56 -1.12
C GLU A 279 -6.31 -11.39 -0.69
N HIS A 280 -6.64 -12.42 -1.49
CA HIS A 280 -7.79 -13.29 -1.25
C HIS A 280 -7.45 -14.54 -0.41
N ASN A 281 -6.28 -14.58 0.22
CA ASN A 281 -5.81 -15.68 1.06
C ASN A 281 -5.80 -17.06 0.36
N LEU A 282 -5.51 -17.09 -0.95
CA LEU A 282 -5.42 -18.31 -1.73
C LEU A 282 -3.97 -18.82 -1.78
N GLY A 283 -3.73 -20.04 -1.31
CA GLY A 283 -2.40 -20.65 -1.30
C GLY A 283 -1.43 -20.06 -0.28
N VAL A 284 -1.92 -19.20 0.62
CA VAL A 284 -1.13 -18.56 1.68
C VAL A 284 -1.80 -18.72 3.04
N SER A 285 -1.04 -18.52 4.11
CA SER A 285 -1.56 -18.55 5.48
C SER A 285 -0.96 -17.42 6.32
N VAL A 286 -1.74 -16.91 7.27
CA VAL A 286 -1.28 -15.85 8.17
C VAL A 286 -0.24 -16.43 9.14
N LYS A 287 1.01 -15.99 9.00
CA LYS A 287 2.10 -16.39 9.90
C LYS A 287 2.06 -15.64 11.23
N GLN A 288 1.78 -14.34 11.20
CA GLN A 288 1.76 -13.46 12.37
C GLN A 288 0.94 -12.19 12.10
N VAL A 289 0.36 -11.60 13.15
CA VAL A 289 -0.37 -10.33 13.10
C VAL A 289 0.35 -9.30 13.97
N TYR A 290 0.55 -8.09 13.43
CA TYR A 290 1.09 -6.93 14.16
C TYR A 290 0.00 -5.84 14.23
N GLU A 291 -0.36 -5.42 15.44
CA GLU A 291 -1.36 -4.36 15.65
C GLU A 291 -0.69 -3.03 15.96
N VAL A 292 -0.98 -2.00 15.16
CA VAL A 292 -0.57 -0.61 15.45
C VAL A 292 -1.71 0.09 16.18
N LYS A 293 -1.49 0.45 17.45
CA LYS A 293 -2.50 1.13 18.28
C LYS A 293 -2.32 2.64 18.22
N GLN A 294 -3.43 3.35 18.15
CA GLN A 294 -3.47 4.80 18.30
C GLN A 294 -4.24 5.15 19.57
N ILE A 295 -3.89 6.27 20.22
CA ILE A 295 -4.67 6.81 21.33
C ILE A 295 -6.09 7.06 20.86
N ASP A 296 -7.07 6.45 21.53
CA ASP A 296 -8.48 6.80 21.40
C ASP A 296 -8.70 8.12 22.12
N SER A 297 -8.89 9.18 21.34
CA SER A 297 -8.96 10.52 21.87
C SER A 297 -10.29 10.81 22.60
N ASP A 298 -11.31 9.99 22.37
CA ASP A 298 -12.65 10.16 22.93
C ASP A 298 -12.74 9.47 24.30
N TYR A 299 -11.94 8.43 24.51
CA TYR A 299 -11.76 7.82 25.83
C TYR A 299 -11.16 8.80 26.86
N PHE A 300 -10.29 9.71 26.44
CA PHE A 300 -9.61 10.69 27.31
C PHE A 300 -10.24 12.08 27.29
N SER A 301 -11.40 12.28 26.64
CA SER A 301 -12.18 13.50 26.85
C SER A 301 -12.96 13.38 28.15
N GLU A 302 -12.55 14.15 29.16
CA GLU A 302 -13.37 14.40 30.34
C GLU A 302 -14.51 15.34 29.93
N GLU A 303 -15.70 14.79 29.69
CA GLU A 303 -16.98 15.51 29.87
C GLU A 303 -17.49 15.31 31.29
#